data_AF-A0A5J4S625-F1
#
_entry.id   AF-A0A5J4S625-F1
#
_cell.length_a   1.000
_cell.length_b   1.000
_cell.length_c   1.000
_cell.angle_alpha   90.00
_cell.angle_beta   90.00
_cell.angle_gamma   90.00
#
_symmetry.space_group_name_H-M   'P 1'
#
loop_
_entity.id
_entity.type
_entity.pdbx_description
1 polymer ?
#
loop_
_entity_poly.entity_id
_entity_poly.type
_entity_poly.pdbx_seq_one_letter_code
_entity_poly.pdbx_strand_id
1 'polypeptide(L)'
;GIIKGKQRYKCKECGCHYTVELKSTAKPQSMKKQALHLYLEGLGFRSIGRLLGVSNVSVLNWIRSFGKAVGELSSESREIEMVEVDEMHSCIGSKKTTAGYGLL
;
A
#
# COMPACT_ATOMS: atom_id res chain seq x y z
N GLY A 1 26.23 10.44 18.11
CA GLY A 1 26.65 9.44 17.11
C GLY A 1 26.09 9.83 15.76
N ILE A 2 26.77 9.52 14.66
CA ILE A 2 26.32 9.87 13.30
C ILE A 2 25.53 8.69 12.73
N ILE A 3 24.29 8.91 12.29
CA ILE A 3 23.47 7.90 11.60
C ILE A 3 23.04 8.44 10.25
N LYS A 4 23.30 7.70 9.17
CA LYS A 4 22.97 8.09 7.78
C LYS A 4 23.47 9.50 7.41
N GLY A 5 24.69 9.85 7.86
CA GLY A 5 25.29 11.16 7.60
C GLY A 5 24.71 12.33 8.40
N LYS A 6 23.79 12.10 9.35
CA LYS A 6 23.22 13.14 10.22
C LYS A 6 23.66 12.95 11.67
N GLN A 7 24.04 14.05 12.32
CA GLN A 7 24.40 14.07 13.74
C GLN A 7 23.16 13.78 14.59
N ARG A 8 23.25 12.76 15.44
CA ARG A 8 22.19 12.37 16.38
C ARG A 8 22.54 12.93 17.76
N TYR A 9 21.74 13.88 18.23
CA TYR A 9 21.93 14.52 19.53
C TYR A 9 21.42 13.60 20.65
N LYS A 10 22.13 13.55 21.77
CA LYS A 10 21.74 12.81 22.98
C LYS A 10 21.38 13.84 24.04
N CYS A 11 20.19 13.74 24.64
CA CYS A 11 19.83 14.51 25.81
C CYS A 11 20.71 14.08 27.00
N LYS A 12 21.28 15.04 27.72
CA LYS A 12 22.14 14.78 28.87
C LYS A 12 21.36 14.42 30.14
N GLU A 13 20.12 14.87 30.25
CA GLU A 13 19.27 14.63 31.42
C GLU A 13 18.56 13.27 31.35
N CYS A 14 17.90 12.96 30.22
CA CYS A 14 17.14 11.71 30.09
C CYS A 14 17.89 10.61 29.32
N GLY A 15 19.06 10.90 28.75
CA GLY A 15 19.83 9.92 27.96
C GLY A 15 19.23 9.55 26.61
N CYS A 16 18.03 10.03 26.27
CA CYS A 16 17.36 9.76 25.01
C CYS A 16 18.10 10.40 23.84
N HIS A 17 18.08 9.72 22.69
CA HIS A 17 18.61 10.27 21.45
C HIS A 17 17.48 10.95 20.67
N TYR A 18 17.66 12.23 20.34
CA TYR A 18 16.76 12.94 19.42
C TYR A 18 16.83 12.26 18.05
N THR A 19 15.82 11.47 17.75
CA THR A 19 15.46 11.11 16.38
C THR A 19 14.36 12.05 15.94
N VAL A 20 14.36 12.48 14.68
CA VAL A 20 13.19 13.15 14.09
C VAL A 20 11.96 12.30 14.43
N GLU A 21 11.08 12.83 15.29
CA GLU A 21 9.90 12.12 15.81
C GLU A 21 9.00 11.63 14.67
N LEU A 22 9.06 12.34 13.53
CA LEU A 22 8.41 11.98 12.29
C LEU A 22 9.42 11.82 11.16
N LYS A 23 9.58 10.59 10.64
CA LYS A 23 10.30 10.39 9.37
C LYS A 23 9.54 11.16 8.28
N SER A 24 10.23 11.88 7.40
CA SER A 24 9.59 12.59 6.27
C SER A 24 8.77 11.67 5.34
N THR A 25 9.05 10.37 5.36
CA THR A 25 8.31 9.32 4.63
C THR A 25 7.03 8.88 5.35
N ALA A 26 6.84 9.23 6.63
CA ALA A 26 5.67 8.85 7.39
C ALA A 26 4.46 9.66 6.89
N LYS A 27 3.48 8.95 6.32
CA LYS A 27 2.20 9.54 5.90
C LYS A 27 1.20 9.50 7.06
N PRO A 28 0.33 10.52 7.17
CA PRO A 28 -0.65 10.60 8.25
C PRO A 28 -1.60 9.40 8.20
N GLN A 29 -2.10 8.99 9.37
CA GLN A 29 -3.02 7.85 9.46
C GLN A 29 -4.33 8.09 8.68
N SER A 30 -4.80 9.34 8.60
CA SER A 30 -5.96 9.73 7.79
C SER A 30 -5.80 9.34 6.31
N MET A 31 -4.63 9.61 5.73
CA MET A 31 -4.33 9.24 4.34
C MET A 31 -4.33 7.72 4.14
N LYS A 32 -3.83 6.95 5.13
CA LYS A 32 -3.87 5.48 5.05
C LYS A 32 -5.31 4.95 5.12
N LYS A 33 -6.16 5.54 5.97
CA LYS A 33 -7.60 5.20 6.04
C LYS A 33 -8.32 5.54 4.73
N GLN A 34 -8.01 6.67 4.12
CA GLN A 34 -8.54 7.03 2.81
C GLN A 34 -8.11 6.01 1.73
N ALA A 35 -6.85 5.57 1.74
CA ALA A 35 -6.37 4.52 0.84
C ALA A 35 -7.11 3.19 1.05
N LEU A 36 -7.43 2.84 2.31
CA LEU A 36 -8.23 1.65 2.63
C LEU A 36 -9.66 1.77 2.09
N HIS A 37 -10.33 2.91 2.29
CA HIS A 37 -11.67 3.12 1.76
C HIS A 37 -11.72 2.99 0.24
N LEU A 38 -10.81 3.66 -0.47
CA LEU A 38 -10.73 3.56 -1.94
C LEU A 38 -10.45 2.12 -2.42
N TYR A 39 -9.69 1.35 -1.66
CA TYR A 39 -9.47 -0.06 -1.98
C TYR A 39 -10.74 -0.90 -1.81
N LEU A 40 -11.52 -0.64 -0.75
CA LEU A 40 -12.81 -1.29 -0.53
C LEU A 40 -13.86 -0.91 -1.59
N GLU A 41 -13.78 0.31 -2.13
CA GLU A 41 -14.58 0.78 -3.28
C GLU A 41 -14.11 0.17 -4.63
N GLY A 42 -13.14 -0.76 -4.61
CA GLY A 42 -12.68 -1.49 -5.80
C GLY A 42 -11.59 -0.80 -6.63
N LEU A 43 -11.02 0.32 -6.17
CA LEU A 43 -9.92 0.96 -6.91
C LEU A 43 -8.62 0.15 -6.81
N GLY A 44 -7.97 -0.03 -7.96
CA GLY A 44 -6.64 -0.65 -8.01
C GLY A 44 -5.54 0.21 -7.37
N PHE A 45 -4.49 -0.42 -6.84
CA PHE A 45 -3.40 0.26 -6.12
C PHE A 45 -2.70 1.37 -6.92
N ARG A 46 -2.63 1.22 -8.25
CA ARG A 46 -2.06 2.24 -9.14
C ARG A 46 -2.92 3.49 -9.18
N SER A 47 -4.24 3.34 -9.28
CA SER A 47 -5.20 4.45 -9.30
C SER A 47 -5.21 5.19 -7.97
N ILE A 48 -5.23 4.45 -6.85
CA ILE A 48 -5.14 5.01 -5.50
C ILE A 48 -3.82 5.78 -5.32
N GLY A 49 -2.70 5.20 -5.77
CA GLY A 49 -1.40 5.86 -5.70
C GLY A 49 -1.35 7.18 -6.45
N ARG A 50 -1.96 7.25 -7.65
CA ARG A 50 -2.11 8.50 -8.41
C ARG A 50 -2.98 9.52 -7.68
N LEU A 51 -4.10 9.10 -7.10
CA LEU A 51 -5.03 9.98 -6.39
C LEU A 51 -4.43 10.57 -5.11
N LEU A 52 -3.66 9.77 -4.36
CA LEU A 52 -3.07 10.16 -3.08
C LEU A 52 -1.62 10.69 -3.21
N GLY A 53 -1.04 10.70 -4.42
CA GLY A 53 0.33 11.13 -4.65
C GLY A 53 1.38 10.24 -3.97
N VAL A 54 1.15 8.92 -3.93
CA VAL A 54 2.05 7.93 -3.31
C VAL A 54 2.31 6.75 -4.24
N SER A 55 3.38 6.01 -3.97
CA SER A 55 3.69 4.82 -4.77
C SER A 55 2.61 3.73 -4.56
N ASN A 56 2.30 2.97 -5.61
CA ASN A 56 1.39 1.82 -5.51
C ASN A 56 1.90 0.78 -4.48
N VAL A 57 3.22 0.69 -4.28
CA VAL A 57 3.85 -0.17 -3.27
C VAL A 57 3.52 0.31 -1.86
N SER A 58 3.47 1.63 -1.62
CA SER A 58 3.05 2.19 -0.34
C SER A 58 1.61 1.84 -0.02
N VAL A 59 0.72 1.95 -1.01
CA VAL A 59 -0.71 1.57 -0.88
C VAL A 59 -0.84 0.08 -0.55
N LEU A 60 -0.17 -0.80 -1.29
CA LEU A 60 -0.13 -2.24 -1.03
C LEU A 60 0.33 -2.56 0.40
N ASN A 61 1.41 -1.91 0.86
CA ASN A 61 1.93 -2.13 2.20
C ASN A 61 0.95 -1.68 3.29
N TRP A 62 0.22 -0.58 3.08
CA TRP A 62 -0.81 -0.14 4.02
C TRP A 62 -1.96 -1.13 4.09
N ILE A 63 -2.47 -1.59 2.96
CA ILE A 63 -3.58 -2.56 2.90
C ILE A 63 -3.17 -3.87 3.58
N ARG A 64 -1.95 -4.36 3.33
CA ARG A 64 -1.40 -5.52 4.05
C ARG A 64 -1.29 -5.29 5.56
N SER A 65 -0.90 -4.09 5.99
CA SER A 65 -0.84 -3.77 7.42
C SER A 65 -2.21 -3.75 8.09
N PHE A 66 -3.24 -3.26 7.39
CA PHE A 66 -4.62 -3.33 7.87
C PHE A 66 -5.12 -4.77 7.92
N GLY A 67 -4.86 -5.58 6.88
CA GLY A 67 -5.21 -6.99 6.86
C GLY A 67 -4.57 -7.80 8.00
N LYS A 68 -3.31 -7.49 8.37
CA LYS A 68 -2.66 -8.10 9.53
C LYS A 68 -3.30 -7.68 10.86
N ALA A 69 -3.57 -6.39 11.02
CA ALA A 69 -4.23 -5.88 12.23
C ALA A 69 -5.65 -6.49 12.40
N VAL A 70 -6.37 -6.71 11.30
CA VAL A 70 -7.64 -7.44 11.31
C VAL A 70 -7.43 -8.91 11.61
N GLY A 71 -6.43 -9.58 11.00
CA GLY A 71 -6.12 -10.98 11.26
C GLY A 71 -5.77 -11.27 12.74
N GLU A 72 -5.13 -10.32 13.43
CA GLU A 72 -4.88 -10.38 14.88
C GLU A 72 -6.18 -10.25 15.71
N LEU A 73 -7.23 -9.62 15.17
CA LEU A 73 -8.58 -9.54 15.76
C LEU A 73 -9.48 -10.71 15.32
N SER A 74 -9.20 -11.31 14.17
CA SER A 74 -9.98 -12.41 13.55
C SER A 74 -9.82 -13.76 14.24
N SER A 75 -9.01 -13.88 15.30
CA SER A 75 -9.17 -15.03 16.22
C SER A 75 -10.56 -15.05 16.88
N GLU A 76 -11.33 -13.95 16.83
CA GLU A 76 -12.69 -13.87 17.39
C GLU A 76 -13.80 -13.50 16.39
N SER A 77 -13.52 -13.13 15.13
CA SER A 77 -14.59 -12.78 14.18
C SER A 77 -14.34 -13.30 12.77
N ARG A 78 -15.23 -14.24 12.41
CA ARG A 78 -15.54 -14.90 11.14
C ARG A 78 -14.82 -14.38 9.89
N GLU A 79 -14.30 -15.36 9.17
CA GLU A 79 -13.98 -15.39 7.75
C GLU A 79 -14.59 -14.23 6.97
N ILE A 80 -13.74 -13.45 6.30
CA ILE A 80 -14.20 -12.55 5.25
C ILE A 80 -14.78 -13.45 4.16
N GLU A 81 -16.09 -13.63 4.24
CA GLU A 81 -16.94 -14.24 3.23
C GLU A 81 -16.68 -13.48 1.93
N MET A 82 -15.98 -14.19 1.04
CA MET A 82 -15.88 -13.97 -0.40
C MET A 82 -16.61 -12.71 -0.88
N VAL A 83 -15.89 -11.58 -1.03
CA VAL A 83 -16.42 -10.45 -1.79
C VAL A 83 -16.34 -10.85 -3.25
N GLU A 84 -17.50 -11.17 -3.81
CA GLU A 84 -17.72 -11.43 -5.23
C GLU A 84 -17.31 -10.18 -6.02
N VAL A 85 -16.22 -10.29 -6.77
CA VAL A 85 -15.89 -9.31 -7.81
C VAL A 85 -16.63 -9.79 -9.05
N ASP A 86 -17.89 -9.39 -9.17
CA ASP A 86 -18.62 -9.58 -10.42
C ASP A 86 -18.07 -8.62 -11.49
N GLU A 87 -17.73 -9.23 -12.61
CA GLU A 87 -17.29 -8.75 -13.92
C GLU A 87 -16.35 -7.52 -14.04
N MET A 88 -15.12 -7.82 -14.46
CA MET A 88 -14.83 -7.71 -15.90
C MET A 88 -13.52 -8.47 -16.17
N HIS A 89 -13.63 -9.66 -16.79
CA HIS A 89 -12.50 -10.33 -17.41
C HIS A 89 -11.91 -9.39 -18.47
N SER A 90 -10.88 -8.62 -18.12
CA SER A 90 -10.01 -8.01 -19.11
C SER A 90 -9.27 -9.19 -19.76
N CYS A 91 -9.77 -9.63 -20.90
CA CYS A 91 -9.13 -10.61 -21.76
C CYS A 91 -7.65 -10.24 -21.87
N ILE A 92 -6.78 -11.01 -21.23
CA ILE A 92 -5.35 -10.96 -21.50
C ILE A 92 -5.26 -11.37 -22.97
N GLY A 93 -5.07 -10.37 -23.85
CA GLY A 93 -4.93 -10.60 -25.28
C GLY A 93 -3.85 -11.64 -25.48
N SER A 94 -4.25 -12.85 -25.84
CA SER A 94 -3.32 -13.90 -26.23
C SER A 94 -2.57 -13.34 -27.43
N LYS A 95 -1.27 -13.08 -27.29
CA LYS A 95 -0.41 -12.92 -28.46
C LYS A 95 -0.37 -14.28 -29.14
N LYS A 96 -1.27 -14.51 -30.11
CA LYS A 96 -1.07 -15.56 -31.10
C LYS A 96 0.10 -15.10 -31.96
N THR A 97 1.27 -15.65 -31.71
CA THR A 97 2.45 -15.50 -32.56
C THR A 97 2.10 -15.84 -34.02
N THR A 98 2.03 -14.78 -34.82
CA THR A 98 2.63 -14.58 -36.15
C THR A 98 2.65 -15.75 -37.13
N ALA A 99 1.50 -16.06 -37.73
CA ALA A 99 1.46 -16.52 -39.13
C ALA A 99 0.11 -16.14 -39.75
N GLY A 100 0.15 -15.29 -40.78
CA GLY A 100 -1.03 -14.81 -41.50
C GLY A 100 -0.68 -13.56 -42.29
N TYR A 101 -0.30 -13.78 -43.55
CA TYR A 101 0.10 -12.81 -44.57
C TYR A 101 -0.93 -11.69 -44.76
N GLY A 102 -0.48 -10.44 -44.79
CA GLY A 102 -1.30 -9.31 -45.25
C GLY A 102 -1.52 -9.42 -46.75
N LEU A 103 -2.78 -9.41 -47.17
CA LEU A 103 -3.15 -9.18 -48.57
C LEU A 103 -3.50 -7.70 -48.76
N LEU A 104 -2.93 -7.17 -49.84
CA LEU A 104 -3.30 -5.94 -50.54
C LEU A 104 -4.82 -5.85 -50.80
#